data_AF-A0A6J3BDD3-F1
#
_entry.id   AF-A0A6J3BDD3-F1
#
_cell.length_a   1.000
_cell.length_b   1.000
_cell.length_c   1.000
_cell.angle_alpha   90.00
_cell.angle_beta   90.00
_cell.angle_gamma   90.00
#
_symmetry.space_group_name_H-M   'P 1'
#
loop_
_entity.id
_entity.type
_entity.pdbx_description
1 polymer ?
#
loop_
_entity_poly.entity_id
_entity_poly.type
_entity_poly.pdbx_seq_one_letter_code
_entity_poly.pdbx_strand_id
1 'polypeptide(L)'
;MAICHRQCPAAMAFCFLETLWWEFTASYDTTCIGLASRPYAFLEFDGIIQKVKWHFNYVSSTQMESSLERIQEELRFQPPVVLSLEDTDVANGVVNGHPRVPLEPAPNFRMEPVTALGVLSLILNIMCAALNLIRGIHLAEHSLQVAHEEIGNILAFLIPFVACIFQCYLYLFYSPARTTKVVLMLLFICLGNVYLHGLRNLWQILFHIGVAFLSSYQILTRQLQEKQADCGV
;
A
#
# COMPACT_ATOMS: atom_id res chain seq x y z
N MET A 1 -21.63 -3.21 14.13
CA MET A 1 -22.61 -2.35 13.43
C MET A 1 -23.25 -3.16 12.32
N ALA A 2 -24.55 -2.99 12.08
CA ALA A 2 -25.26 -3.64 10.98
C ALA A 2 -26.20 -2.63 10.30
N ILE A 3 -26.46 -2.82 9.01
CA ILE A 3 -27.44 -2.03 8.25
C ILE A 3 -28.54 -2.99 7.80
N CYS A 4 -29.79 -2.65 8.11
CA CYS A 4 -30.96 -3.45 7.78
C CYS A 4 -32.10 -2.59 7.24
N HIS A 5 -33.10 -3.24 6.65
CA HIS A 5 -34.31 -2.56 6.19
C HIS A 5 -35.08 -1.99 7.39
N ARG A 6 -35.77 -0.85 7.23
CA ARG A 6 -36.55 -0.21 8.32
C ARG A 6 -37.64 -1.10 8.93
N GLN A 7 -38.09 -2.10 8.19
CA GLN A 7 -39.10 -3.06 8.64
C GLN A 7 -38.50 -4.20 9.48
N CYS A 8 -37.17 -4.31 9.57
CA CYS A 8 -36.51 -5.28 10.42
C CYS A 8 -36.74 -4.91 11.89
N PRO A 9 -37.28 -5.82 12.73
CA PRO A 9 -37.46 -5.56 14.14
C PRO A 9 -36.10 -5.28 14.81
N ALA A 10 -36.05 -4.23 15.64
CA ALA A 10 -34.81 -3.88 16.37
C ALA A 10 -34.27 -5.07 17.18
N ALA A 11 -35.16 -5.83 17.85
CA ALA A 11 -34.78 -7.02 18.60
C ALA A 11 -34.06 -8.07 17.75
N MET A 12 -34.45 -8.25 16.49
CA MET A 12 -33.78 -9.15 15.56
C MET A 12 -32.40 -8.64 15.17
N ALA A 13 -32.26 -7.33 14.94
CA ALA A 13 -30.97 -6.70 14.63
C ALA A 13 -29.99 -6.78 15.82
N PHE A 14 -30.46 -6.57 17.04
CA PHE A 14 -29.64 -6.73 18.25
C PHE A 14 -29.27 -8.19 18.50
N CYS A 15 -30.20 -9.13 18.30
CA CYS A 15 -29.92 -10.57 18.38
C CYS A 15 -28.85 -11.02 17.38
N PHE A 16 -28.89 -10.46 16.17
CA PHE A 16 -27.85 -10.68 15.16
C PHE A 16 -26.49 -10.16 15.63
N LEU A 17 -26.44 -8.93 16.16
CA LEU A 17 -25.20 -8.32 16.65
C LEU A 17 -24.63 -9.07 17.86
N GLU A 18 -25.47 -9.51 18.78
CA GLU A 18 -25.06 -10.29 19.96
C GLU A 18 -24.47 -11.64 19.53
N THR A 19 -25.10 -12.32 18.56
CA THR A 19 -24.59 -13.58 18.01
C THR A 19 -23.23 -13.38 17.35
N LEU A 20 -23.06 -12.32 16.55
CA LEU A 20 -21.76 -12.00 15.95
C LEU A 20 -20.71 -11.65 17.01
N TRP A 21 -21.10 -10.93 18.06
CA TRP A 21 -20.17 -10.57 19.13
C TRP A 21 -19.68 -11.81 19.88
N TRP A 22 -20.57 -12.75 20.18
CA TRP A 22 -20.19 -14.03 20.79
C TRP A 22 -19.27 -14.85 19.89
N GLU A 23 -19.59 -15.00 18.61
CA GLU A 23 -18.74 -15.74 17.66
C GLU A 23 -17.36 -15.06 17.47
N PHE A 24 -17.32 -13.73 17.47
CA PHE A 24 -16.09 -12.97 17.33
C PHE A 24 -15.19 -13.14 18.55
N THR A 25 -15.75 -13.02 19.76
CA THR A 25 -15.00 -13.18 21.02
C THR A 25 -14.61 -14.64 21.29
N ALA A 26 -15.34 -15.61 20.74
CA ALA A 26 -14.93 -17.01 20.75
C ALA A 26 -13.81 -17.32 19.74
N SER A 27 -13.76 -16.60 18.61
CA SER A 27 -12.80 -16.84 17.53
C SER A 27 -11.47 -16.09 17.72
N TYR A 28 -11.49 -14.94 18.40
CA TYR A 28 -10.31 -14.07 18.54
C TYR A 28 -10.07 -13.69 20.00
N ASP A 29 -8.80 -13.79 20.43
CA ASP A 29 -8.38 -13.37 21.75
C ASP A 29 -8.32 -11.83 21.87
N THR A 30 -8.63 -11.34 23.06
CA THR A 30 -8.58 -9.91 23.40
C THR A 30 -7.21 -9.28 23.15
N THR A 31 -6.12 -10.05 23.31
CA THR A 31 -4.76 -9.55 23.06
C THR A 31 -4.47 -9.34 21.58
N CYS A 32 -4.92 -10.23 20.68
CA CYS A 32 -4.69 -10.09 19.25
C CYS A 32 -5.56 -8.97 18.65
N ILE A 33 -6.76 -8.75 19.19
CA ILE A 33 -7.61 -7.61 18.86
C ILE A 33 -6.92 -6.28 19.24
N GLY A 34 -6.33 -6.20 20.44
CA GLY A 34 -5.63 -4.99 20.89
C GLY A 34 -4.32 -4.68 20.14
N LEU A 35 -3.67 -5.70 19.56
CA LEU A 35 -2.43 -5.56 18.80
C LEU A 35 -2.65 -5.36 17.29
N ALA A 36 -3.89 -5.40 16.82
CA ALA A 36 -4.21 -5.23 15.41
C ALA A 36 -3.86 -3.81 14.93
N SER A 37 -2.85 -3.71 14.06
CA SER A 37 -2.38 -2.42 13.50
C SER A 37 -2.82 -2.17 12.07
N ARG A 38 -3.34 -3.20 11.38
CA ARG A 38 -3.77 -3.13 9.98
C ARG A 38 -5.29 -3.01 9.87
N PRO A 39 -5.82 -2.20 8.93
CA PRO A 39 -7.24 -2.21 8.60
C PRO A 39 -7.70 -3.61 8.20
N TYR A 40 -8.87 -4.03 8.70
CA TYR A 40 -9.47 -5.35 8.42
C TYR A 40 -8.55 -6.53 8.76
N ALA A 41 -7.83 -6.45 9.89
CA ALA A 41 -6.94 -7.52 10.36
C ALA A 41 -7.62 -8.89 10.60
N PHE A 42 -8.95 -8.92 10.65
CA PHE A 42 -9.77 -10.11 10.91
C PHE A 42 -10.75 -10.38 9.75
N LEU A 43 -10.29 -10.20 8.51
CA LEU A 43 -11.12 -10.34 7.31
C LEU A 43 -11.68 -11.76 7.18
N GLU A 44 -11.00 -12.77 7.72
CA GLU A 44 -11.43 -14.17 7.72
C GLU A 44 -12.78 -14.36 8.44
N PHE A 45 -13.13 -13.46 9.35
CA PHE A 45 -14.42 -13.47 10.06
C PHE A 45 -15.61 -13.21 9.12
N ASP A 46 -15.39 -12.66 7.92
CA ASP A 46 -16.48 -12.36 6.97
C ASP A 46 -17.30 -13.63 6.61
N GLY A 47 -16.65 -14.80 6.54
CA GLY A 47 -17.37 -16.06 6.31
C GLY A 47 -18.39 -16.38 7.42
N ILE A 48 -18.05 -16.08 8.68
CA ILE A 48 -18.96 -16.23 9.83
C ILE A 48 -20.06 -15.18 9.75
N ILE A 49 -19.73 -13.92 9.41
CA ILE A 49 -20.72 -12.85 9.21
C ILE A 49 -21.77 -13.27 8.18
N GLN A 50 -21.36 -13.79 7.02
CA GLN A 50 -22.30 -14.24 5.99
C GLN A 50 -23.14 -15.42 6.45
N LYS A 51 -22.54 -16.39 7.17
CA LYS A 51 -23.27 -17.55 7.71
C LYS A 51 -24.36 -17.13 8.70
N VAL A 52 -24.03 -16.27 9.67
CA VAL A 52 -24.99 -15.76 10.66
C VAL A 52 -26.05 -14.90 9.97
N LYS A 53 -25.66 -14.04 9.02
CA LYS A 53 -26.60 -13.23 8.24
C LYS A 53 -27.60 -14.09 7.47
N TRP A 54 -27.14 -15.18 6.86
CA TRP A 54 -28.01 -16.10 6.14
C TRP A 54 -29.01 -16.77 7.09
N HIS A 55 -28.55 -17.19 8.27
CA HIS A 55 -29.40 -17.77 9.31
C HIS A 55 -30.53 -16.81 9.71
N PHE A 56 -30.23 -15.55 9.98
CA PHE A 56 -31.22 -14.55 10.40
C PHE A 56 -32.17 -14.10 9.28
N ASN A 57 -31.76 -14.18 8.00
CA ASN A 57 -32.60 -13.79 6.88
C ASN A 57 -33.53 -14.91 6.39
N TYR A 58 -33.14 -16.18 6.55
CA TYR A 58 -33.85 -17.32 5.96
C TYR A 58 -34.47 -18.30 6.96
N VAL A 59 -34.02 -18.33 8.22
CA VAL A 59 -34.64 -19.19 9.24
C VAL A 59 -35.84 -18.47 9.85
N SER A 60 -36.98 -19.15 9.95
CA SER A 60 -38.21 -18.56 10.50
C SER A 60 -38.00 -18.14 11.95
N SER A 61 -38.55 -16.98 12.32
CA SER A 61 -38.46 -16.37 13.66
C SER A 61 -38.83 -17.31 14.82
N THR A 62 -39.61 -18.35 14.54
CA THR A 62 -40.07 -19.38 15.47
C THR A 62 -38.98 -20.28 16.06
N GLN A 63 -37.79 -20.41 15.43
CA GLN A 63 -36.68 -21.17 16.05
C GLN A 63 -35.80 -20.33 16.99
N MET A 64 -35.97 -19.00 16.98
CA MET A 64 -35.12 -18.05 17.69
C MET A 64 -35.87 -17.26 18.77
N GLU A 65 -37.06 -17.75 19.18
CA GLU A 65 -37.94 -17.07 20.14
C GLU A 65 -37.25 -16.83 21.49
N SER A 66 -36.47 -17.78 22.01
CA SER A 66 -35.87 -17.64 23.36
C SER A 66 -34.84 -16.51 23.47
N SER A 67 -33.98 -16.32 22.46
CA SER A 67 -33.03 -15.21 22.42
C SER A 67 -33.69 -13.89 22.05
N LEU A 68 -34.68 -13.95 21.15
CA LEU A 68 -35.44 -12.77 20.72
C LEU A 68 -36.29 -12.18 21.86
N GLU A 69 -36.93 -13.02 22.66
CA GLU A 69 -37.74 -12.62 23.82
C GLU A 69 -36.89 -11.92 24.89
N ARG A 70 -35.70 -12.46 25.19
CA ARG A 70 -34.75 -11.86 26.14
C ARG A 70 -34.32 -10.46 25.72
N ILE A 71 -33.92 -10.31 24.46
CA ILE A 71 -33.48 -9.01 23.91
C ILE A 71 -34.66 -8.05 23.79
N GLN A 72 -35.85 -8.55 23.45
CA GLN A 72 -37.08 -7.75 23.40
C GLN A 72 -37.49 -7.24 24.79
N GLU A 73 -37.30 -8.04 25.83
CA GLU A 73 -37.49 -7.62 27.22
C GLU A 73 -36.44 -6.59 27.65
N GLU A 74 -35.16 -6.80 27.32
CA GLU A 74 -34.09 -5.84 27.57
C GLU A 74 -34.33 -4.49 26.84
N LEU A 75 -34.78 -4.53 25.59
CA LEU A 75 -35.17 -3.34 24.81
C LEU A 75 -36.37 -2.59 25.40
N ARG A 76 -37.25 -3.26 26.16
CA ARG A 76 -38.33 -2.59 26.90
C ARG A 76 -37.80 -1.84 28.11
N PHE A 77 -36.78 -2.39 28.80
CA PHE A 77 -36.14 -1.73 29.93
C PHE A 77 -35.16 -0.64 29.49
N GLN A 78 -34.52 -0.80 28.33
CA GLN A 78 -33.56 0.13 27.77
C GLN A 78 -33.79 0.30 26.26
N PRO A 79 -34.63 1.27 25.85
CA PRO A 79 -34.93 1.48 24.44
C PRO A 79 -33.67 1.91 23.67
N PRO A 80 -33.54 1.55 22.38
CA PRO A 80 -32.43 2.00 21.55
C PRO A 80 -32.37 3.52 21.53
N VAL A 81 -31.18 4.07 21.76
CA VAL A 81 -30.95 5.51 21.60
C VAL A 81 -31.09 5.84 20.12
N VAL A 82 -32.16 6.56 19.77
CA VAL A 82 -32.36 7.07 18.42
C VAL A 82 -31.51 8.33 18.28
N LEU A 83 -30.45 8.25 17.48
CA LEU A 83 -29.58 9.38 17.22
C LEU A 83 -30.16 10.19 16.05
N SER A 84 -30.47 11.47 16.27
CA SER A 84 -30.72 12.41 15.17
C SER A 84 -29.39 12.75 14.49
N LEU A 85 -29.42 13.01 13.18
CA LEU A 85 -28.24 13.51 12.44
C LEU A 85 -27.67 14.80 13.07
N GLU A 86 -28.51 15.56 13.77
CA GLU A 86 -28.16 16.79 14.47
C GLU A 86 -27.39 16.53 15.79
N ASP A 87 -27.49 15.33 16.37
CA ASP A 87 -26.82 14.96 17.63
C ASP A 87 -25.41 14.37 17.42
N THR A 88 -25.04 14.05 16.17
CA THR A 88 -23.75 13.42 15.84
C THR A 88 -22.56 14.39 15.78
N ASP A 89 -22.78 15.70 15.87
CA ASP A 89 -21.75 16.71 15.63
C ASP A 89 -20.83 17.04 16.81
N VAL A 90 -21.08 16.53 18.04
CA VAL A 90 -20.38 17.08 19.23
C VAL A 90 -19.61 16.09 20.10
N ALA A 91 -19.73 14.76 19.92
CA ALA A 91 -19.24 13.83 20.95
C ALA A 91 -18.04 12.95 20.58
N ASN A 92 -17.53 12.96 19.35
CA ASN A 92 -16.49 11.99 18.95
C ASN A 92 -15.06 12.34 19.41
N GLY A 93 -14.91 13.14 20.48
CA GLY A 93 -13.61 13.66 20.87
C GLY A 93 -13.30 13.92 22.34
N VAL A 94 -14.28 13.92 23.25
CA VAL A 94 -14.08 14.50 24.60
C VAL A 94 -14.18 13.48 25.75
N VAL A 95 -14.75 12.28 25.56
CA VAL A 95 -15.03 11.36 26.68
C VAL A 95 -14.00 10.24 26.91
N ASN A 96 -13.07 10.00 25.97
CA ASN A 96 -11.98 9.07 26.24
C ASN A 96 -10.83 9.84 26.91
N GLY A 97 -10.75 9.75 28.24
CA GLY A 97 -9.75 10.37 29.12
C GLY A 97 -8.29 9.96 28.91
N HIS A 98 -7.89 9.65 27.68
CA HIS A 98 -6.48 9.66 27.29
C HIS A 98 -6.06 11.12 27.06
N PRO A 99 -4.95 11.61 27.63
CA PRO A 99 -4.40 12.89 27.21
C PRO A 99 -4.21 12.81 25.70
N ARG A 100 -4.93 13.67 24.97
CA ARG A 100 -4.74 13.87 23.53
C ARG A 100 -3.33 14.41 23.33
N VAL A 101 -2.36 13.52 23.24
CA VAL A 101 -1.18 13.76 22.42
C VAL A 101 -1.75 13.92 21.01
N PRO A 102 -1.54 15.04 20.32
CA PRO A 102 -1.87 15.16 18.91
C PRO A 102 -1.03 14.11 18.18
N LEU A 103 -1.58 12.91 18.02
CA LEU A 103 -1.00 11.91 17.16
C LEU A 103 -1.31 12.40 15.76
N GLU A 104 -0.35 13.10 15.16
CA GLU A 104 -0.39 13.41 13.73
C GLU A 104 -0.83 12.14 12.98
N PRO A 105 -1.78 12.26 12.03
CA PRO A 105 -2.14 11.13 11.17
C PRO A 105 -0.84 10.56 10.61
N ALA A 106 -0.55 9.29 10.88
CA ALA A 106 0.60 8.62 10.31
C ALA A 106 0.57 8.87 8.79
N PRO A 107 1.61 9.48 8.21
CA PRO A 107 1.56 9.91 6.81
C PRO A 107 1.50 8.66 5.95
N ASN A 108 0.30 8.34 5.49
CA ASN A 108 0.06 7.27 4.53
C ASN A 108 0.44 7.82 3.16
N PHE A 109 1.74 7.84 2.92
CA PHE A 109 2.36 8.25 1.66
C PHE A 109 1.95 7.30 0.54
N ARG A 110 0.86 7.61 -0.16
CA ARG A 110 0.44 6.89 -1.37
C ARG A 110 1.00 7.64 -2.58
N MET A 111 1.84 6.97 -3.37
CA MET A 111 2.40 7.59 -4.57
C MET A 111 1.35 7.67 -5.68
N GLU A 112 1.36 8.77 -6.42
CA GLU A 112 0.44 9.04 -7.54
C GLU A 112 0.48 7.89 -8.58
N PRO A 113 -0.65 7.47 -9.17
CA PRO A 113 -0.67 6.48 -10.25
C PRO A 113 0.33 6.82 -11.36
N VAL A 114 0.94 5.77 -11.92
CA VAL A 114 2.00 5.90 -12.93
C VAL A 114 1.44 6.52 -14.21
N THR A 115 1.96 7.68 -14.61
CA THR A 115 1.62 8.33 -15.89
C THR A 115 2.12 7.50 -17.08
N ALA A 116 1.52 7.63 -18.26
CA ALA A 116 1.97 6.94 -19.48
C ALA A 116 3.45 7.23 -19.84
N LEU A 117 3.88 8.47 -19.64
CA LEU A 117 5.29 8.88 -19.79
C LEU A 117 6.21 8.17 -18.76
N GLY A 118 5.65 7.92 -17.58
CA GLY A 118 6.16 7.05 -16.52
C GLY A 118 6.49 5.64 -16.98
N VAL A 119 5.49 5.00 -17.58
CA VAL A 119 5.61 3.64 -18.13
C VAL A 119 6.66 3.60 -19.24
N LEU A 120 6.65 4.59 -20.13
CA LEU A 120 7.65 4.68 -21.20
C LEU A 120 9.08 4.78 -20.64
N SER A 121 9.31 5.66 -19.66
CA SER A 121 10.65 5.76 -19.05
C SER A 121 11.06 4.49 -18.33
N LEU A 122 10.12 3.79 -17.69
CA LEU A 122 10.40 2.52 -17.01
C LEU A 122 10.86 1.47 -18.03
N ILE A 123 10.15 1.34 -19.16
CA ILE A 123 10.52 0.42 -20.25
C ILE A 123 11.91 0.75 -20.80
N LEU A 124 12.17 2.04 -21.08
CA LEU A 124 13.46 2.49 -21.59
C LEU A 124 14.61 2.22 -20.61
N ASN A 125 14.37 2.39 -19.30
CA ASN A 125 15.38 2.13 -18.28
C ASN A 125 15.67 0.63 -18.12
N ILE A 126 14.64 -0.23 -18.19
CA ILE A 126 14.80 -1.70 -18.22
C ILE A 126 15.59 -2.13 -19.47
N MET A 127 15.28 -1.55 -20.64
CA MET A 127 16.04 -1.82 -21.86
C MET A 127 17.50 -1.39 -21.72
N CYS A 128 17.77 -0.22 -21.13
CA CYS A 128 19.14 0.23 -20.85
C CYS A 128 19.89 -0.73 -19.92
N ALA A 129 19.22 -1.21 -18.86
CA ALA A 129 19.77 -2.22 -17.96
C ALA A 129 20.13 -3.51 -18.71
N ALA A 130 19.22 -4.03 -19.53
CA ALA A 130 19.46 -5.25 -20.32
C ALA A 130 20.64 -5.08 -21.29
N LEU A 131 20.73 -3.94 -21.99
CA LEU A 131 21.84 -3.65 -22.91
C LEU A 131 23.19 -3.52 -22.19
N ASN A 132 23.21 -2.94 -20.98
CA ASN A 132 24.39 -2.91 -20.12
C ASN A 132 24.79 -4.33 -19.70
N LEU A 133 23.82 -5.16 -19.29
CA LEU A 133 24.06 -6.52 -18.83
C LEU A 133 24.59 -7.42 -19.96
N ILE A 134 23.96 -7.42 -21.13
CA ILE A 134 24.37 -8.23 -22.28
C ILE A 134 25.82 -7.90 -22.67
N ARG A 135 26.19 -6.61 -22.71
CA ARG A 135 27.55 -6.20 -23.03
C ARG A 135 28.55 -6.51 -21.92
N GLY A 136 28.15 -6.35 -20.66
CA GLY A 136 28.97 -6.72 -19.52
C GLY A 136 29.29 -8.22 -19.51
N ILE A 137 28.30 -9.07 -19.78
CA ILE A 137 28.47 -10.53 -19.85
C ILE A 137 29.33 -10.92 -21.05
N HIS A 138 29.02 -10.40 -22.24
CA HIS A 138 29.80 -10.71 -23.44
C HIS A 138 31.27 -10.30 -23.29
N LEU A 139 31.53 -9.15 -22.64
CA LEU A 139 32.90 -8.75 -22.33
C LEU A 139 33.51 -9.67 -21.27
N ALA A 140 32.78 -10.01 -20.21
CA ALA A 140 33.27 -10.92 -19.17
C ALA A 140 33.61 -12.33 -19.70
N GLU A 141 32.82 -12.87 -20.62
CA GLU A 141 33.10 -14.14 -21.29
C GLU A 141 34.39 -14.07 -22.10
N HIS A 142 34.61 -12.96 -22.82
CA HIS A 142 35.84 -12.72 -23.57
C HIS A 142 37.05 -12.51 -22.65
N SER A 143 36.90 -11.75 -21.56
CA SER A 143 37.97 -11.51 -20.58
C SER A 143 38.33 -12.77 -19.77
N LEU A 144 37.41 -13.71 -19.60
CA LEU A 144 37.72 -15.00 -18.97
C LEU A 144 38.65 -15.85 -19.85
N GLN A 145 38.68 -15.58 -21.16
CA GLN A 145 39.60 -16.19 -22.12
C GLN A 145 40.96 -15.44 -22.21
N VAL A 146 41.03 -14.15 -21.80
CA VAL A 146 42.22 -13.29 -21.94
C VAL A 146 42.48 -12.51 -20.65
N ALA A 147 43.56 -12.86 -19.94
CA ALA A 147 43.84 -12.50 -18.53
C ALA A 147 43.69 -11.02 -18.10
N HIS A 148 43.12 -10.85 -16.89
CA HIS A 148 43.14 -9.80 -15.84
C HIS A 148 43.06 -8.28 -16.16
N GLU A 149 43.25 -7.80 -17.39
CA GLU A 149 43.24 -6.34 -17.65
C GLU A 149 41.87 -5.72 -17.97
N GLU A 150 40.82 -6.53 -18.17
CA GLU A 150 39.50 -6.04 -18.62
C GLU A 150 38.44 -5.88 -17.51
N ILE A 151 38.79 -6.18 -16.25
CA ILE A 151 37.84 -6.13 -15.12
C ILE A 151 37.22 -4.74 -14.95
N GLY A 152 38.00 -3.67 -15.16
CA GLY A 152 37.49 -2.30 -15.09
C GLY A 152 36.39 -2.01 -16.10
N ASN A 153 36.50 -2.57 -17.31
CA ASN A 153 35.49 -2.39 -18.36
C ASN A 153 34.21 -3.19 -18.06
N ILE A 154 34.35 -4.41 -17.55
CA ILE A 154 33.21 -5.23 -17.08
C ILE A 154 32.45 -4.48 -15.98
N LEU A 155 33.18 -3.96 -15.00
CA LEU A 155 32.59 -3.21 -13.89
C LEU A 155 31.90 -1.93 -14.37
N ALA A 156 32.45 -1.27 -15.39
CA ALA A 156 31.84 -0.09 -16.01
C ALA A 156 30.53 -0.39 -16.76
N PHE A 157 30.26 -1.63 -17.15
CA PHE A 157 28.94 -2.05 -17.65
C PHE A 157 27.99 -2.49 -16.52
N LEU A 158 28.52 -3.16 -15.48
CA LEU A 158 27.74 -3.65 -14.35
C LEU A 158 27.23 -2.53 -13.42
N ILE A 159 28.03 -1.49 -13.17
CA ILE A 159 27.64 -0.37 -12.31
C ILE A 159 26.40 0.37 -12.88
N PRO A 160 26.37 0.80 -14.15
CA PRO A 160 25.17 1.38 -14.76
C PRO A 160 23.98 0.42 -14.82
N PHE A 161 24.22 -0.89 -15.00
CA PHE A 161 23.15 -1.90 -14.94
C PHE A 161 22.44 -1.88 -13.57
N VAL A 162 23.20 -2.02 -12.48
CA VAL A 162 22.65 -2.00 -11.12
C VAL A 162 21.98 -0.65 -10.82
N ALA A 163 22.59 0.45 -11.25
CA ALA A 163 22.03 1.79 -11.06
C ALA A 163 20.69 1.99 -11.79
N CYS A 164 20.54 1.46 -13.01
CA CYS A 164 19.26 1.45 -13.75
C CYS A 164 18.17 0.67 -13.02
N ILE A 165 18.49 -0.52 -12.48
CA ILE A 165 17.54 -1.31 -11.67
C ILE A 165 17.14 -0.55 -10.40
N PHE A 166 18.09 0.11 -9.74
CA PHE A 166 17.81 0.90 -8.56
C PHE A 166 16.95 2.14 -8.89
N GLN A 167 17.14 2.78 -10.05
CA GLN A 167 16.25 3.84 -10.52
C GLN A 167 14.82 3.34 -10.75
N CYS A 168 14.65 2.15 -11.35
CA CYS A 168 13.32 1.53 -11.47
C CYS A 168 12.69 1.25 -10.11
N TYR A 169 13.47 0.75 -9.15
CA TYR A 169 13.01 0.53 -7.77
C TYR A 169 12.58 1.83 -7.10
N LEU A 170 13.40 2.89 -7.17
CA LEU A 170 13.08 4.22 -6.62
C LEU A 170 11.88 4.87 -7.32
N TYR A 171 11.64 4.53 -8.58
CA TYR A 171 10.44 4.95 -9.29
C TYR A 171 9.20 4.26 -8.76
N LEU A 172 9.26 2.98 -8.40
CA LEU A 172 8.11 2.19 -7.95
C LEU A 172 7.82 2.28 -6.45
N PHE A 173 8.87 2.35 -5.62
CA PHE A 173 8.79 2.29 -4.15
C PHE A 173 9.23 3.59 -3.49
N TYR A 174 8.52 3.97 -2.41
CA TYR A 174 8.82 5.18 -1.68
C TYR A 174 10.08 4.98 -0.84
N SER A 175 10.96 5.98 -0.83
CA SER A 175 12.17 5.96 -0.03
C SER A 175 12.47 7.34 0.55
N PRO A 176 12.80 7.46 1.86
CA PRO A 176 13.32 8.70 2.41
C PRO A 176 14.66 9.04 1.73
N ALA A 177 14.94 10.32 1.56
CA ALA A 177 16.09 10.83 0.80
C ALA A 177 16.12 10.43 -0.71
N ARG A 178 14.94 10.33 -1.33
CA ARG A 178 14.77 10.01 -2.76
C ARG A 178 15.66 10.84 -3.68
N THR A 179 15.73 12.15 -3.48
CA THR A 179 16.52 13.06 -4.31
C THR A 179 18.00 12.71 -4.30
N THR A 180 18.60 12.51 -3.12
CA THR A 180 20.01 12.14 -2.99
C THR A 180 20.31 10.80 -3.66
N LYS A 181 19.43 9.81 -3.46
CA LYS A 181 19.58 8.48 -4.08
C LYS A 181 19.50 8.53 -5.61
N VAL A 182 18.57 9.32 -6.16
CA VAL A 182 18.43 9.50 -7.62
C VAL A 182 19.64 10.18 -8.22
N VAL A 183 20.13 11.27 -7.60
CA VAL A 183 21.32 11.99 -8.06
C VAL A 183 22.55 11.09 -8.04
N LEU A 184 22.71 10.29 -6.98
CA LEU A 184 23.80 9.32 -6.87
C LEU A 184 23.74 8.27 -8.00
N MET A 185 22.56 7.71 -8.29
CA MET A 185 22.42 6.75 -9.39
C MET A 185 22.68 7.38 -10.75
N LEU A 186 22.20 8.61 -10.97
CA LEU A 186 22.46 9.34 -12.22
C LEU A 186 23.96 9.55 -12.42
N LEU A 187 24.69 9.93 -11.38
CA LEU A 187 26.14 10.10 -11.41
C LEU A 187 26.86 8.79 -11.76
N PHE A 188 26.47 7.66 -11.18
CA PHE A 188 27.05 6.36 -11.54
C PHE A 188 26.79 5.97 -12.99
N ILE A 189 25.59 6.23 -13.50
CA ILE A 189 25.25 5.95 -14.91
C ILE A 189 26.08 6.86 -15.83
N CYS A 190 26.20 8.15 -15.53
CA CYS A 190 27.00 9.07 -16.33
C CYS A 190 28.49 8.69 -16.32
N LEU A 191 29.09 8.46 -15.15
CA LEU A 191 30.50 8.10 -15.03
C LEU A 191 30.81 6.77 -15.73
N GLY A 192 29.97 5.74 -15.54
CA GLY A 192 30.16 4.46 -16.22
C GLY A 192 30.07 4.58 -17.75
N ASN A 193 29.10 5.36 -18.27
CA ASN A 193 28.97 5.58 -19.71
C ASN A 193 30.09 6.43 -20.30
N VAL A 194 30.62 7.41 -19.56
CA VAL A 194 31.77 8.22 -19.97
C VAL A 194 33.06 7.39 -19.97
N TYR A 195 33.26 6.54 -18.96
CA TYR A 195 34.39 5.61 -18.93
C TYR A 195 34.39 4.67 -20.13
N LEU A 196 33.20 4.26 -20.59
CA LEU A 196 33.00 3.41 -21.76
C LEU A 196 33.05 4.16 -23.10
N HIS A 197 33.46 5.42 -23.15
CA HIS A 197 33.49 6.23 -24.37
C HIS A 197 34.36 5.63 -25.50
N GLY A 198 35.34 4.80 -25.17
CA GLY A 198 36.12 4.06 -26.17
C GLY A 198 35.45 2.79 -26.71
N LEU A 199 34.49 2.22 -25.97
CA LEU A 199 33.81 0.94 -26.29
C LEU A 199 32.39 1.13 -26.84
N ARG A 200 31.81 2.32 -26.65
CA ARG A 200 30.44 2.66 -27.08
C ARG A 200 30.45 3.77 -28.12
N ASN A 201 29.52 3.69 -29.06
CA ASN A 201 29.24 4.79 -29.98
C ASN A 201 28.69 6.00 -29.21
N LEU A 202 29.10 7.22 -29.58
CA LEU A 202 28.65 8.47 -28.99
C LEU A 202 27.11 8.56 -28.93
N TRP A 203 26.42 8.14 -30.00
CA TRP A 203 24.95 8.11 -30.04
C TRP A 203 24.34 7.21 -28.96
N GLN A 204 25.00 6.09 -28.66
CA GLN A 204 24.54 5.17 -27.64
C GLN A 204 24.78 5.72 -26.23
N ILE A 205 25.90 6.41 -26.03
CA ILE A 205 26.20 7.09 -24.76
C ILE A 205 25.15 8.17 -24.50
N LEU A 206 24.87 9.01 -25.51
CA LEU A 206 23.83 10.04 -25.42
C LEU A 206 22.45 9.43 -25.14
N PHE A 207 22.13 8.29 -25.76
CA PHE A 207 20.88 7.58 -25.50
C PHE A 207 20.78 7.12 -24.04
N HIS A 208 21.80 6.42 -23.51
CA HIS A 208 21.78 5.95 -22.12
C HIS A 208 21.74 7.11 -21.11
N ILE A 209 22.49 8.18 -21.37
CA ILE A 209 22.46 9.38 -20.53
C ILE A 209 21.08 10.04 -20.59
N GLY A 210 20.52 10.22 -21.78
CA GLY A 210 19.18 10.81 -21.97
C GLY A 210 18.08 10.04 -21.24
N VAL A 211 18.08 8.71 -21.32
CA VAL A 211 17.14 7.85 -20.57
C VAL A 211 17.34 7.99 -19.06
N ALA A 212 18.58 8.06 -18.59
CA ALA A 212 18.87 8.24 -17.17
C ALA A 212 18.38 9.60 -16.63
N PHE A 213 18.52 10.67 -17.42
CA PHE A 213 17.97 11.98 -17.08
C PHE A 213 16.45 11.98 -17.10
N LEU A 214 15.82 11.40 -18.11
CA LEU A 214 14.36 11.29 -18.19
C LEU A 214 13.79 10.51 -16.99
N SER A 215 14.40 9.37 -16.66
CA SER A 215 14.00 8.56 -15.51
C SER A 215 14.21 9.32 -14.20
N SER A 216 15.33 10.03 -14.04
CA SER A 216 15.61 10.83 -12.84
C SER A 216 14.62 11.97 -12.69
N TYR A 217 14.31 12.67 -13.79
CA TYR A 217 13.31 13.73 -13.82
C TYR A 217 11.95 13.20 -13.36
N GLN A 218 11.49 12.07 -13.92
CA GLN A 218 10.21 11.48 -13.53
C GLN A 218 10.14 11.01 -12.08
N ILE A 219 11.24 10.45 -11.54
CA ILE A 219 11.30 10.08 -10.11
C ILE A 219 11.20 11.33 -9.22
N LEU A 220 11.81 12.44 -9.64
CA LEU A 220 11.80 13.70 -8.88
C LEU A 220 10.45 14.43 -8.98
N THR A 221 9.83 14.46 -10.16
CA THR A 221 8.54 15.13 -10.40
C THR A 221 7.34 14.36 -9.86
N ARG A 222 7.48 13.05 -9.61
CA ARG A 222 6.40 12.25 -8.99
C ARG A 222 6.15 12.74 -7.56
N GLN A 223 5.11 13.53 -7.38
CA GLN A 223 4.73 14.10 -6.09
C GLN A 223 4.33 12.97 -5.13
N LEU A 224 4.69 13.13 -3.86
CA LEU A 224 4.03 12.42 -2.77
C LEU A 224 2.70 13.11 -2.57
N GLN A 225 1.61 12.45 -2.96
CA GLN A 225 0.28 12.99 -2.75
C GLN A 225 0.04 13.02 -1.24
N GLU A 226 0.22 14.21 -0.64
CA GLU A 226 -0.34 14.50 0.66
C GLU A 226 -1.85 14.41 0.50
N LYS A 227 -2.50 13.56 1.30
CA LYS A 227 -3.95 13.39 1.23
C LYS A 227 -4.57 14.78 1.44
N GLN A 228 -5.26 15.29 0.43
CA GLN A 228 -6.07 16.50 0.55
C GLN A 228 -6.98 16.32 1.76
N ALA A 229 -7.00 17.30 2.66
CA ALA A 229 -7.91 17.28 3.80
C ALA A 229 -9.32 17.01 3.26
N ASP A 230 -9.88 15.84 3.60
CA ASP A 230 -11.26 15.52 3.26
C ASP A 230 -12.11 16.63 3.87
N CYS A 231 -12.64 17.52 3.04
CA CYS A 231 -13.79 18.33 3.43
C CYS A 231 -14.90 17.33 3.74
N GLY A 232 -15.27 17.26 5.01
CA GLY A 232 -16.31 16.38 5.51
C GLY A 232 -17.62 16.57 4.73
N VAL A 233 -18.23 15.43 4.41
CA VAL A 233 -19.63 15.31 4.03
C VAL A 233 -20.23 14.23 4.90
#